data_AF-A0A920UUJ7-F1
#
_entry.id   AF-A0A920UUJ7-F1
#
_cell.length_a   1.000
_cell.length_b   1.000
_cell.length_c   1.000
_cell.angle_alpha   90.00
_cell.angle_beta   90.00
_cell.angle_gamma   90.00
#
_symmetry.space_group_name_H-M   'P 1'
#
loop_
_entity.id
_entity.type
_entity.pdbx_description
1 polymer ?
#
loop_
_entity_poly.entity_id
_entity_poly.type
_entity_poly.pdbx_seq_one_letter_code
_entity_poly.pdbx_strand_id
1 'polypeptide(L)'
;MEFNENTKVLRKTWNFKLCQGNKPQYFRELYQKIYCIFRPQPFILLLKLTNGGIKQMKLRFLILLSVMAVACGTAVAQSDYTVPRTEYGQADLQGVWNFSSSTPMQRPERFGEQEFLTPEQVQEQIERQARMTALADAREAELIVDPEPPPSGQTPRGYNTFWIEMGTLGDNVRTSHIVYPLNGRLPQAVEGNPVIAGGLGPDITGERPVRFIVGGIGKDGPEDRGTSERCLVGFNAGPPFQPSLYNNNMQIIQHRDAFVIMTEMVHDARIVPLIEKAELSDDIRLWSGDSIGYWEGDTMVVKTKNFNGMQASFQSRGNNHDMMLTEKFTRVSYDVVNYEFTVEDPSTYTEKISAIVPMSKVAGQIYEYACHEGNYGMINTLRGARMEERREAEGIN
;
A
#
# COMPACT_ATOMS: atom_id res chain seq x y z
N MET A 1 -41.37 21.22 -33.84
CA MET A 1 -42.10 21.69 -32.64
C MET A 1 -41.16 22.64 -31.92
N GLU A 2 -41.27 23.93 -32.25
CA GLU A 2 -40.53 25.02 -31.59
C GLU A 2 -41.15 25.31 -30.23
N PHE A 3 -40.33 25.56 -29.21
CA PHE A 3 -40.64 26.40 -28.04
C PHE A 3 -39.30 26.94 -27.52
N ASN A 4 -38.90 28.16 -27.88
CA ASN A 4 -39.28 29.47 -27.32
C ASN A 4 -38.44 29.85 -26.09
N GLU A 5 -37.51 30.76 -26.32
CA GLU A 5 -36.78 31.55 -25.34
C GLU A 5 -37.75 32.45 -24.58
N ASN A 6 -37.89 32.25 -23.26
CA ASN A 6 -38.16 33.32 -22.29
C ASN A 6 -38.30 32.76 -20.87
N THR A 7 -37.18 32.63 -20.16
CA THR A 7 -37.23 32.69 -18.69
C THR A 7 -36.10 33.57 -18.18
N LYS A 8 -36.44 34.83 -17.91
CA LYS A 8 -35.62 35.78 -17.15
C LYS A 8 -35.40 35.23 -15.75
N VAL A 9 -34.23 34.65 -15.49
CA VAL A 9 -33.76 34.40 -14.12
C VAL A 9 -33.02 35.65 -13.64
N LEU A 10 -33.53 36.21 -12.55
CA LEU A 10 -32.99 37.35 -11.81
C LEU A 10 -31.48 37.21 -11.57
N ARG A 11 -30.68 38.07 -12.20
CA ARG A 11 -29.29 38.32 -11.79
C ARG A 11 -29.30 38.94 -10.39
N LYS A 12 -29.17 38.12 -9.35
CA LYS A 12 -28.56 38.55 -8.09
C LYS A 12 -27.05 38.44 -8.27
N THR A 13 -26.42 39.58 -8.48
CA THR A 13 -24.98 39.79 -8.30
C THR A 13 -24.60 39.39 -6.87
N TRP A 14 -24.05 38.19 -6.70
CA TRP A 14 -23.28 37.86 -5.51
C TRP A 14 -21.82 38.20 -5.82
N ASN A 15 -21.40 39.38 -5.36
CA ASN A 15 -20.00 39.71 -5.21
C ASN A 15 -19.40 38.75 -4.18
N PHE A 16 -18.77 37.66 -4.62
CA PHE A 16 -17.81 36.95 -3.79
C PHE A 16 -16.53 37.79 -3.72
N LYS A 17 -16.55 38.77 -2.82
CA LYS A 17 -15.33 39.33 -2.25
C LYS A 17 -14.72 38.21 -1.41
N LEU A 18 -13.58 37.69 -1.85
CA LEU A 18 -12.69 36.85 -1.05
C LEU A 18 -12.35 37.61 0.24
N CYS A 19 -13.10 37.34 1.31
CA CYS A 19 -12.69 37.68 2.66
C CYS A 19 -11.52 36.77 3.02
N GLN A 20 -10.30 37.29 2.83
CA GLN A 20 -9.17 36.89 3.66
C GLN A 20 -9.56 37.15 5.12
N GLY A 21 -9.98 36.09 5.79
CA GLY A 21 -10.38 36.10 7.19
C GLY A 21 -9.61 35.00 7.92
N ASN A 22 -8.73 35.44 8.82
CA ASN A 22 -7.96 34.67 9.80
C ASN A 22 -8.60 33.33 10.22
N LYS A 23 -7.89 32.22 9.99
CA LYS A 23 -8.17 30.95 10.67
C LYS A 23 -7.74 31.05 12.15
N PRO A 24 -8.49 30.46 13.10
CA PRO A 24 -8.29 30.68 14.52
C PRO A 24 -7.07 29.92 15.06
N GLN A 25 -6.31 30.63 15.89
CA GLN A 25 -5.10 30.24 16.61
C GLN A 25 -5.39 29.26 17.77
N TYR A 26 -6.26 28.27 17.60
CA TYR A 26 -6.77 27.42 18.71
C TYR A 26 -6.19 26.00 18.79
N PHE A 27 -5.19 25.64 17.98
CA PHE A 27 -4.54 24.32 18.04
C PHE A 27 -3.07 24.34 18.50
N ARG A 28 -2.50 25.51 18.82
CA ARG A 28 -1.12 25.62 19.35
C ARG A 28 -1.02 25.70 20.88
N GLU A 29 -2.09 26.04 21.60
CA GLU A 29 -2.03 26.19 23.06
C GLU A 29 -2.36 24.92 23.85
N LEU A 30 -2.98 23.90 23.24
CA LEU A 30 -3.27 22.64 23.94
C LEU A 30 -2.05 21.70 24.00
N TYR A 31 -1.16 21.77 23.01
CA TYR A 31 0.06 20.94 22.95
C TYR A 31 1.18 21.45 23.88
N GLN A 32 1.18 22.74 24.22
CA GLN A 32 2.16 23.30 25.17
C GLN A 32 1.74 23.19 26.64
N LYS A 33 0.45 23.03 26.95
CA LYS A 33 -0.03 22.88 28.33
C LYS A 33 -0.03 21.45 28.87
N ILE A 34 0.06 20.43 28.01
CA ILE A 34 0.14 19.02 28.44
C ILE A 34 1.60 18.58 28.68
N TYR A 35 2.59 19.23 28.05
CA TYR A 35 4.01 18.94 28.25
C TYR A 35 4.66 19.60 29.49
N CYS A 36 3.93 20.43 30.24
CA CYS A 36 4.45 21.08 31.47
C CYS A 36 4.04 20.39 32.78
N ILE A 37 3.28 19.28 32.75
CA ILE A 37 2.78 18.62 33.97
C ILE A 37 3.66 17.42 34.43
N PHE A 38 4.60 16.95 33.61
CA PHE A 38 5.55 15.89 34.01
C PHE A 38 7.00 16.27 33.70
N ARG A 39 7.58 17.12 34.57
CA ARG A 39 9.03 17.32 34.64
C ARG A 39 9.47 17.04 36.08
N PRO A 40 10.17 15.92 36.37
CA PRO A 40 10.77 15.75 37.68
C PRO A 40 11.98 16.70 37.76
N GLN A 41 11.92 17.70 38.65
CA GLN A 41 13.09 18.49 38.97
C GLN A 41 14.10 17.64 39.76
N PRO A 42 15.40 17.64 39.43
CA PRO A 42 16.41 17.07 40.30
C PRO A 42 16.67 18.05 41.45
N PHE A 43 16.10 17.79 42.62
CA PHE A 43 16.55 18.39 43.88
C PHE A 43 17.95 17.85 44.19
N ILE A 44 18.98 18.65 43.90
CA ILE A 44 20.35 18.37 44.35
C ILE A 44 20.43 18.74 45.84
N LEU A 45 20.28 17.73 46.70
CA LEU A 45 20.51 17.86 48.14
C LEU A 45 22.02 17.77 48.42
N LEU A 46 22.68 18.92 48.57
CA LEU A 46 24.08 19.03 49.02
C LEU A 46 24.18 18.67 50.52
N LEU A 47 24.42 17.39 50.81
CA LEU A 47 24.76 16.92 52.16
C LEU A 47 26.24 17.17 52.45
N LYS A 48 26.53 18.20 53.24
CA LYS A 48 27.83 18.34 53.93
C LYS A 48 28.00 17.16 54.89
N LEU A 49 29.01 16.33 54.63
CA LEU A 49 29.42 15.26 55.54
C LEU A 49 30.49 15.79 56.50
N THR A 50 30.10 16.04 57.75
CA THR A 50 31.03 16.04 58.89
C THR A 50 31.11 14.63 59.48
N ASN A 51 32.34 14.27 59.89
CA ASN A 51 32.80 12.95 60.35
C ASN A 51 31.90 12.27 61.41
N GLY A 52 31.70 10.95 61.28
CA GLY A 52 31.13 10.13 62.36
C GLY A 52 30.56 8.76 61.95
N GLY A 53 31.43 7.75 61.88
CA GLY A 53 31.28 6.37 62.41
C GLY A 53 30.08 5.43 62.14
N ILE A 54 28.89 5.84 61.68
CA ILE A 54 27.69 4.95 61.68
C ILE A 54 26.85 5.11 60.39
N LYS A 55 27.47 5.03 59.21
CA LYS A 55 26.77 5.29 57.92
C LYS A 55 26.79 4.19 56.86
N GLN A 56 27.58 3.13 57.01
CA GLN A 56 27.73 2.11 55.94
C GLN A 56 26.50 1.18 55.80
N MET A 57 25.82 0.82 56.90
CA MET A 57 24.75 -0.19 56.87
C MET A 57 23.40 0.36 56.39
N LYS A 58 23.06 1.62 56.72
CA LYS A 58 21.82 2.27 56.26
C LYS A 58 21.88 2.70 54.79
N LEU A 59 23.07 3.03 54.28
CA LEU A 59 23.25 3.45 52.89
C LEU A 59 23.13 2.26 51.92
N ARG A 60 23.66 1.09 52.28
CA ARG A 60 23.49 -0.15 51.49
C ARG A 60 22.03 -0.60 51.43
N PHE A 61 21.28 -0.45 52.53
CA PHE A 61 19.86 -0.81 52.58
C PHE A 61 18.98 0.14 51.73
N LEU A 62 19.29 1.44 51.73
CA LEU A 62 18.62 2.42 50.88
C LEU A 62 18.94 2.23 49.38
N ILE A 63 20.18 1.88 49.03
CA ILE A 63 20.57 1.58 47.64
C ILE A 63 19.88 0.31 47.15
N LEU A 64 19.79 -0.75 47.97
CA LEU A 64 19.07 -1.98 47.64
C LEU A 64 17.57 -1.76 47.41
N LEU A 65 16.92 -0.90 48.21
CA LEU A 65 15.50 -0.54 48.01
C LEU A 65 15.27 0.27 46.72
N SER A 66 16.18 1.18 46.37
CA SER A 66 16.09 1.93 45.10
C SER A 66 16.35 1.06 43.86
N VAL A 67 17.25 0.06 43.96
CA VAL A 67 17.51 -0.88 42.85
C VAL A 67 16.33 -1.83 42.66
N MET A 68 15.65 -2.26 43.73
CA MET A 68 14.44 -3.09 43.64
C MET A 68 13.22 -2.32 43.09
N ALA A 69 13.09 -1.03 43.40
CA ALA A 69 12.03 -0.17 42.84
C ALA A 69 12.24 0.15 41.35
N VAL A 70 13.50 0.28 40.90
CA VAL A 70 13.83 0.45 39.47
C VAL A 70 13.67 -0.87 38.70
N ALA A 71 13.93 -2.02 39.33
CA ALA A 71 13.73 -3.34 38.72
C ALA A 71 12.24 -3.74 38.55
N CYS A 72 11.33 -3.15 39.32
CA CYS A 72 9.87 -3.31 39.12
C CYS A 72 9.24 -2.29 38.17
N GLY A 73 9.93 -1.19 37.86
CA GLY A 73 9.40 -0.10 37.04
C GLY A 73 9.53 -0.30 35.52
N THR A 74 10.27 -1.31 35.06
CA THR A 74 10.52 -1.55 33.63
C THR A 74 9.63 -2.64 33.02
N ALA A 75 8.69 -3.21 33.79
CA ALA A 75 7.81 -4.29 33.33
C ALA A 75 6.39 -3.81 32.90
N VAL A 76 6.15 -2.51 32.76
CA VAL A 76 4.83 -1.97 32.37
C VAL A 76 4.95 -1.06 31.17
N ALA A 77 5.07 -1.68 30.00
CA ALA A 77 4.60 -1.15 28.73
C ALA A 77 4.40 -2.30 27.73
N GLN A 78 3.82 -3.41 28.19
CA GLN A 78 3.19 -4.36 27.28
C GLN A 78 1.79 -3.79 27.05
N SER A 79 1.46 -3.44 25.81
CA SER A 79 0.11 -3.00 25.46
C SER A 79 -0.89 -4.04 25.93
N ASP A 80 -1.90 -3.66 26.72
CA ASP A 80 -3.04 -4.49 27.14
C ASP A 80 -3.95 -4.90 25.94
N TYR A 81 -3.39 -4.96 24.74
CA TYR A 81 -4.11 -5.33 23.53
C TYR A 81 -4.43 -6.82 23.55
N THR A 82 -5.72 -7.11 23.50
CA THR A 82 -6.25 -8.47 23.31
C THR A 82 -6.89 -8.51 21.94
N VAL A 83 -6.51 -9.50 21.13
CA VAL A 83 -7.05 -9.67 19.78
C VAL A 83 -8.56 -9.91 19.86
N PRO A 84 -9.39 -9.07 19.21
CA PRO A 84 -10.83 -9.27 19.18
C PRO A 84 -11.16 -10.60 18.48
N ARG A 85 -12.26 -11.23 18.88
CA ARG A 85 -12.68 -12.54 18.35
C ARG A 85 -14.00 -12.43 17.61
N THR A 86 -14.14 -13.20 16.54
CA THR A 86 -15.42 -13.41 15.87
C THR A 86 -16.35 -14.30 16.69
N GLU A 87 -17.61 -14.43 16.26
CA GLU A 87 -18.57 -15.38 16.83
C GLU A 87 -18.12 -16.86 16.70
N TYR A 88 -17.11 -17.13 15.86
CA TYR A 88 -16.50 -18.46 15.67
C TYR A 88 -15.24 -18.67 16.53
N GLY A 89 -14.85 -17.70 17.36
CA GLY A 89 -13.67 -17.77 18.23
C GLY A 89 -12.33 -17.52 17.52
N GLN A 90 -12.35 -17.18 16.22
CA GLN A 90 -11.16 -16.82 15.44
C GLN A 90 -10.79 -15.35 15.66
N ALA A 91 -9.56 -14.95 15.33
CA ALA A 91 -9.20 -13.53 15.35
C ALA A 91 -10.08 -12.72 14.39
N ASP A 92 -10.61 -11.60 14.86
CA ASP A 92 -11.49 -10.73 14.08
C ASP A 92 -10.67 -9.76 13.21
N LEU A 93 -10.53 -10.15 11.95
CA LEU A 93 -9.93 -9.42 10.85
C LEU A 93 -10.97 -8.68 9.99
N GLN A 94 -12.26 -8.73 10.33
CA GLN A 94 -13.32 -8.14 9.51
C GLN A 94 -13.19 -6.63 9.38
N GLY A 95 -13.55 -6.13 8.20
CA GLY A 95 -13.63 -4.71 7.90
C GLY A 95 -12.80 -4.32 6.68
N VAL A 96 -12.71 -3.00 6.47
CA VAL A 96 -11.96 -2.39 5.38
C VAL A 96 -10.57 -1.99 5.88
N TRP A 97 -9.56 -2.34 5.10
CA TRP A 97 -8.15 -2.16 5.41
C TRP A 97 -7.47 -1.42 4.26
N ASN A 98 -6.73 -0.36 4.57
CA ASN A 98 -5.92 0.38 3.62
C ASN A 98 -4.45 -0.10 3.71
N PHE A 99 -3.87 -0.47 2.58
CA PHE A 99 -2.49 -0.94 2.47
C PHE A 99 -1.57 0.06 1.74
N SER A 100 -1.97 1.34 1.65
CA SER A 100 -1.06 2.37 1.13
C SER A 100 0.17 2.51 2.04
N SER A 101 1.31 2.84 1.45
CA SER A 101 2.58 2.88 2.19
C SER A 101 3.57 3.84 1.54
N SER A 102 4.32 4.56 2.37
CA SER A 102 5.52 5.31 1.94
C SER A 102 6.81 4.49 2.05
N THR A 103 6.75 3.29 2.61
CA THR A 103 7.87 2.36 2.68
C THR A 103 8.11 1.75 1.30
N PRO A 104 9.34 1.78 0.75
CA PRO A 104 9.60 1.21 -0.56
C PRO A 104 9.48 -0.32 -0.54
N MET A 105 9.08 -0.93 -1.65
CA MET A 105 9.00 -2.40 -1.73
C MET A 105 10.39 -3.04 -1.54
N GLN A 106 11.41 -2.50 -2.21
CA GLN A 106 12.81 -2.94 -2.11
C GLN A 106 13.65 -1.93 -1.31
N ARG A 107 14.56 -2.44 -0.48
CA ARG A 107 15.41 -1.62 0.37
C ARG A 107 16.41 -0.80 -0.44
N PRO A 108 16.52 0.52 -0.20
CA PRO A 108 17.60 1.32 -0.75
C PRO A 108 18.98 0.75 -0.36
N GLU A 109 19.90 0.68 -1.32
CA GLU A 109 21.22 0.03 -1.14
C GLU A 109 22.03 0.62 0.03
N ARG A 110 21.86 1.92 0.31
CA ARG A 110 22.50 2.62 1.43
C ARG A 110 22.22 2.00 2.81
N PHE A 111 21.14 1.24 2.97
CA PHE A 111 20.78 0.60 4.24
C PHE A 111 21.33 -0.82 4.38
N GLY A 112 21.82 -1.47 3.32
CA GLY A 112 22.30 -2.85 3.38
C GLY A 112 21.27 -3.81 4.01
N GLU A 113 21.62 -4.45 5.12
CA GLU A 113 20.72 -5.35 5.87
C GLU A 113 19.94 -4.65 7.00
N GLN A 114 20.07 -3.32 7.15
CA GLN A 114 19.37 -2.57 8.17
C GLN A 114 17.86 -2.59 7.92
N GLU A 115 17.12 -3.36 8.72
CA GLU A 115 15.68 -3.57 8.57
C GLU A 115 14.83 -2.39 9.05
N PHE A 116 15.28 -1.68 10.09
CA PHE A 116 14.53 -0.58 10.72
C PHE A 116 15.34 0.71 10.72
N LEU A 117 14.66 1.83 10.44
CA LEU A 117 15.23 3.18 10.54
C LEU A 117 15.57 3.52 12.01
N THR A 118 16.66 4.25 12.21
CA THR A 118 16.93 4.88 13.53
C THR A 118 15.98 6.06 13.77
N PRO A 119 15.79 6.52 15.02
CA PRO A 119 14.94 7.69 15.30
C PRO A 119 15.32 8.93 14.48
N GLU A 120 16.61 9.17 14.25
CA GLU A 120 17.09 10.28 13.42
C GLU A 120 16.72 10.09 11.95
N GLN A 121 16.85 8.86 11.43
CA GLN A 121 16.49 8.54 10.05
C GLN A 121 14.97 8.57 9.82
N VAL A 122 14.17 8.21 10.83
CA VAL A 122 12.71 8.37 10.84
C VAL A 122 12.37 9.85 10.68
N GLN A 123 12.99 10.72 11.47
CA GLN A 123 12.77 12.16 11.38
C GLN A 123 13.18 12.71 10.00
N GLU A 124 14.33 12.29 9.47
CA GLU A 124 14.77 12.68 8.11
C GLU A 124 13.77 12.22 7.03
N GLN A 125 13.24 11.01 7.15
CA GLN A 125 12.23 10.48 6.23
C GLN A 125 10.93 11.29 6.27
N ILE A 126 10.45 11.64 7.47
CA ILE A 126 9.26 12.47 7.68
C ILE A 126 9.47 13.85 7.04
N GLU A 127 10.62 14.49 7.29
CA GLU A 127 10.95 15.79 6.72
C GLU A 127 11.09 15.73 5.19
N ARG A 128 11.70 14.66 4.67
CA ARG A 128 11.78 14.44 3.22
C ARG A 128 10.39 14.32 2.61
N GLN A 129 9.51 13.52 3.22
CA GLN A 129 8.14 13.32 2.71
C GLN A 129 7.34 14.62 2.74
N ALA A 130 7.44 15.39 3.84
CA ALA A 130 6.81 16.69 3.95
C ALA A 130 7.30 17.68 2.88
N ARG A 131 8.62 17.71 2.63
CA ARG A 131 9.20 18.53 1.55
C ARG A 131 8.70 18.12 0.17
N MET A 132 8.66 16.82 -0.13
CA MET A 132 8.19 16.33 -1.43
C MET A 132 6.72 16.66 -1.66
N THR A 133 5.90 16.53 -0.62
CA THR A 133 4.47 16.89 -0.66
C THR A 133 4.30 18.38 -0.92
N ALA A 134 5.00 19.24 -0.17
CA ALA A 134 4.93 20.69 -0.37
C ALA A 134 5.41 21.14 -1.76
N LEU A 135 6.43 20.49 -2.32
CA LEU A 135 6.89 20.76 -3.68
C LEU A 135 5.86 20.35 -4.73
N ALA A 136 5.18 19.23 -4.52
CA ALA A 136 4.11 18.79 -5.41
C ALA A 136 2.91 19.75 -5.36
N ASP A 137 2.45 20.11 -4.16
CA ASP A 137 1.35 21.07 -3.98
C ASP A 137 1.68 22.43 -4.62
N ALA A 138 2.92 22.92 -4.49
CA ALA A 138 3.36 24.16 -5.12
C ALA A 138 3.34 24.06 -6.65
N ARG A 139 3.83 22.94 -7.21
CA ARG A 139 3.79 22.68 -8.66
C ARG A 139 2.36 22.61 -9.20
N GLU A 140 1.43 22.09 -8.40
CA GLU A 140 0.02 22.00 -8.78
C GLU A 140 -0.71 23.33 -8.67
N ALA A 141 -0.36 24.16 -7.70
CA ALA A 141 -0.88 25.52 -7.59
C ALA A 141 -0.48 26.42 -8.78
N GLU A 142 0.61 26.09 -9.48
CA GLU A 142 1.02 26.75 -10.72
C GLU A 142 0.23 26.29 -11.96
N LEU A 143 -0.53 25.19 -11.87
CA LEU A 143 -1.30 24.69 -13.02
C LEU A 143 -2.50 25.59 -13.30
N ILE A 144 -2.69 25.89 -14.59
CA ILE A 144 -3.80 26.69 -15.10
C ILE A 144 -5.11 25.94 -14.85
N VAL A 145 -6.12 26.64 -14.30
CA VAL A 145 -7.51 26.16 -14.34
C VAL A 145 -7.95 26.20 -15.81
N ASP A 146 -8.28 25.04 -16.37
CA ASP A 146 -8.57 24.81 -17.80
C ASP A 146 -7.37 25.10 -18.74
N PRO A 147 -6.30 24.28 -18.69
CA PRO A 147 -5.21 24.42 -19.65
C PRO A 147 -5.71 24.10 -21.06
N GLU A 148 -5.17 24.81 -22.05
CA GLU A 148 -5.30 24.38 -23.45
C GLU A 148 -4.82 22.91 -23.58
N PRO A 149 -5.49 22.10 -24.42
CA PRO A 149 -5.05 20.73 -24.64
C PRO A 149 -3.59 20.70 -25.12
N PRO A 150 -2.81 19.69 -24.70
CA PRO A 150 -1.42 19.59 -25.15
C PRO A 150 -1.38 19.46 -26.69
N PRO A 151 -0.29 19.93 -27.34
CA PRO A 151 -0.11 19.74 -28.77
C PRO A 151 -0.25 18.26 -29.17
N SER A 152 -0.73 18.02 -30.39
CA SER A 152 -0.85 16.66 -30.93
C SER A 152 0.44 15.86 -30.75
N GLY A 153 0.31 14.63 -30.25
CA GLY A 153 1.45 13.74 -29.95
C GLY A 153 2.10 13.96 -28.58
N GLN A 154 1.67 14.94 -27.78
CA GLN A 154 2.13 15.10 -26.41
C GLN A 154 1.20 14.43 -25.40
N THR A 155 1.78 13.94 -24.30
CA THR A 155 1.02 13.26 -23.24
C THR A 155 0.10 14.26 -22.51
N PRO A 156 -1.18 13.90 -22.26
CA PRO A 156 -2.08 14.67 -21.40
C PRO A 156 -1.66 14.66 -19.92
N ARG A 157 -0.54 14.01 -19.57
CA ARG A 157 -0.03 13.79 -18.21
C ARG A 157 -0.94 12.84 -17.43
N GLY A 158 -0.54 12.53 -16.19
CA GLY A 158 -1.28 11.65 -15.29
C GLY A 158 -2.09 12.42 -14.25
N TYR A 159 -2.63 11.69 -13.27
CA TYR A 159 -3.31 12.26 -12.13
C TYR A 159 -2.42 13.22 -11.32
N ASN A 160 -3.04 14.22 -10.69
CA ASN A 160 -2.39 15.08 -9.71
C ASN A 160 -2.24 14.35 -8.36
N THR A 161 -1.47 14.92 -7.43
CA THR A 161 -1.12 14.29 -6.15
C THR A 161 -2.31 14.13 -5.21
N PHE A 162 -3.41 14.87 -5.43
CA PHE A 162 -4.67 14.63 -4.73
C PHE A 162 -5.12 13.17 -4.83
N TRP A 163 -4.94 12.54 -6.00
CA TRP A 163 -5.30 11.14 -6.20
C TRP A 163 -4.24 10.15 -5.75
N ILE A 164 -3.03 10.59 -5.38
CA ILE A 164 -1.94 9.69 -5.02
C ILE A 164 -1.93 9.44 -3.51
N GLU A 165 -2.27 8.22 -3.13
CA GLU A 165 -2.27 7.74 -1.75
C GLU A 165 -0.84 7.41 -1.29
N MET A 166 -0.14 8.42 -0.80
CA MET A 166 1.13 8.24 -0.13
C MET A 166 0.86 7.95 1.35
N GLY A 167 0.79 6.66 1.72
CA GLY A 167 0.63 6.25 3.12
C GLY A 167 1.64 6.94 4.02
N THR A 168 1.27 7.27 5.27
CA THR A 168 2.23 7.87 6.20
C THR A 168 3.23 6.82 6.68
N LEU A 169 4.40 7.24 7.16
CA LEU A 169 5.38 6.31 7.72
C LEU A 169 4.79 5.55 8.93
N GLY A 170 3.92 6.22 9.69
CA GLY A 170 3.23 5.66 10.86
C GLY A 170 4.20 4.99 11.83
N ASP A 171 3.77 3.85 12.38
CA ASP A 171 4.62 2.98 13.20
C ASP A 171 5.51 2.05 12.35
N ASN A 172 5.33 2.03 11.03
CA ASN A 172 6.11 1.21 10.12
C ASN A 172 7.45 1.89 9.78
N VAL A 173 8.41 1.76 10.69
CA VAL A 173 9.77 2.30 10.53
C VAL A 173 10.71 1.40 9.74
N ARG A 174 10.18 0.45 8.95
CA ARG A 174 10.99 -0.44 8.12
C ARG A 174 11.64 0.33 6.96
N THR A 175 12.83 -0.09 6.57
CA THR A 175 13.53 0.46 5.39
C THR A 175 13.00 -0.11 4.07
N SER A 176 12.22 -1.21 4.12
CA SER A 176 11.57 -1.87 2.98
C SER A 176 10.40 -2.75 3.41
N HIS A 177 9.49 -3.08 2.48
CA HIS A 177 8.50 -4.13 2.68
C HIS A 177 9.10 -5.53 2.60
N ILE A 178 10.00 -5.79 1.64
CA ILE A 178 10.71 -7.07 1.57
C ILE A 178 11.60 -7.20 2.81
N VAL A 179 11.42 -8.31 3.52
CA VAL A 179 12.15 -8.69 4.74
C VAL A 179 13.04 -9.92 4.52
N TYR A 180 12.74 -10.72 3.49
CA TYR A 180 13.60 -11.80 3.02
C TYR A 180 13.67 -11.77 1.48
N PRO A 181 14.87 -11.85 0.86
CA PRO A 181 16.21 -11.93 1.44
C PRO A 181 16.56 -10.79 2.42
N LEU A 182 17.53 -11.02 3.31
CA LEU A 182 17.83 -10.10 4.44
C LEU A 182 18.31 -8.72 4.02
N ASN A 183 18.80 -8.55 2.79
CA ASN A 183 19.11 -7.25 2.20
C ASN A 183 17.86 -6.45 1.78
N GLY A 184 16.66 -7.02 1.94
CA GLY A 184 15.37 -6.38 1.62
C GLY A 184 15.16 -6.12 0.14
N ARG A 185 15.83 -6.86 -0.74
CA ARG A 185 15.76 -6.69 -2.20
C ARG A 185 15.40 -8.01 -2.87
N LEU A 186 15.00 -7.93 -4.13
CA LEU A 186 14.73 -9.14 -4.90
C LEU A 186 16.01 -9.99 -5.03
N PRO A 187 15.92 -11.32 -4.87
CA PRO A 187 17.02 -12.22 -5.18
C PRO A 187 17.32 -12.19 -6.68
N GLN A 188 18.43 -12.80 -7.05
CA GLN A 188 18.79 -12.96 -8.46
C GLN A 188 17.67 -13.73 -9.18
N ALA A 189 17.27 -13.24 -10.35
CA ALA A 189 16.38 -13.99 -11.22
C ALA A 189 17.18 -15.13 -11.88
N VAL A 190 16.56 -16.31 -12.01
CA VAL A 190 17.16 -17.44 -12.71
C VAL A 190 17.41 -17.04 -14.17
N GLU A 191 18.54 -17.50 -14.73
CA GLU A 191 18.95 -17.17 -16.10
C GLU A 191 17.87 -17.56 -17.11
N GLY A 192 17.66 -16.71 -18.13
CA GLY A 192 16.63 -16.93 -19.15
C GLY A 192 15.22 -16.45 -18.77
N ASN A 193 15.00 -15.98 -17.54
CA ASN A 193 13.70 -15.43 -17.16
C ASN A 193 13.35 -14.13 -17.89
N PRO A 194 12.11 -14.00 -18.38
CA PRO A 194 11.67 -12.78 -19.03
C PRO A 194 11.68 -11.61 -18.05
N VAL A 195 12.13 -10.46 -18.54
CA VAL A 195 11.92 -9.17 -17.88
C VAL A 195 10.64 -8.57 -18.44
N ILE A 196 9.67 -8.36 -17.56
CA ILE A 196 8.39 -7.76 -17.90
C ILE A 196 8.56 -6.25 -17.80
N ALA A 197 8.94 -5.63 -18.92
CA ALA A 197 9.06 -4.19 -19.04
C ALA A 197 7.79 -3.63 -19.69
N GLY A 198 6.96 -2.93 -18.93
CA GLY A 198 5.82 -2.17 -19.46
C GLY A 198 5.69 -0.86 -18.69
N GLY A 199 4.76 -0.01 -19.09
CA GLY A 199 4.49 1.23 -18.40
C GLY A 199 3.62 2.19 -19.18
N LEU A 200 3.46 3.40 -18.65
CA LEU A 200 2.68 4.50 -19.25
C LEU A 200 3.37 5.14 -20.48
N GLY A 201 4.44 4.52 -20.98
CA GLY A 201 5.21 5.00 -22.13
C GLY A 201 4.60 4.57 -23.47
N PRO A 202 5.31 4.82 -24.58
CA PRO A 202 4.94 4.27 -25.88
C PRO A 202 4.94 2.73 -25.84
N ASP A 203 4.25 2.13 -26.82
CA ASP A 203 4.27 0.68 -26.99
C ASP A 203 5.70 0.19 -27.19
N ILE A 204 6.01 -0.96 -26.59
CA ILE A 204 7.33 -1.57 -26.64
C ILE A 204 7.33 -2.81 -27.55
N THR A 205 8.49 -3.19 -28.10
CA THR A 205 8.59 -4.46 -28.81
C THR A 205 8.39 -5.62 -27.83
N GLY A 206 7.50 -6.55 -28.17
CA GLY A 206 7.28 -7.77 -27.39
C GLY A 206 6.36 -8.76 -28.11
N GLU A 207 6.08 -9.87 -27.46
CA GLU A 207 5.24 -10.95 -27.98
C GLU A 207 4.12 -11.30 -27.00
N ARG A 208 3.07 -11.95 -27.51
CA ARG A 208 1.99 -12.46 -26.67
C ARG A 208 2.44 -13.71 -25.89
N PRO A 209 1.89 -13.96 -24.68
CA PRO A 209 0.94 -13.11 -23.98
C PRO A 209 1.63 -11.92 -23.30
N VAL A 210 0.96 -10.75 -23.34
CA VAL A 210 1.40 -9.53 -22.64
C VAL A 210 1.15 -9.68 -21.14
N ARG A 211 2.22 -9.59 -20.34
CA ARG A 211 2.20 -9.82 -18.88
C ARG A 211 2.42 -8.57 -18.03
N PHE A 212 2.80 -7.45 -18.65
CA PHE A 212 2.91 -6.19 -17.90
C PHE A 212 1.53 -5.60 -17.64
N ILE A 213 1.46 -4.79 -16.60
CA ILE A 213 0.19 -4.26 -16.07
C ILE A 213 -0.37 -3.15 -16.96
N VAL A 214 0.46 -2.22 -17.43
CA VAL A 214 0.07 -1.03 -18.21
C VAL A 214 0.93 -0.90 -19.46
N GLY A 215 0.37 -0.36 -20.54
CA GLY A 215 1.02 -0.19 -21.84
C GLY A 215 0.61 -1.28 -22.83
N GLY A 216 1.37 -1.41 -23.92
CA GLY A 216 1.17 -2.50 -24.87
C GLY A 216 2.38 -2.79 -25.74
N ILE A 217 2.26 -3.87 -26.52
CA ILE A 217 3.22 -4.23 -27.57
C ILE A 217 2.74 -3.82 -28.96
N GLY A 218 1.52 -3.28 -29.04
CA GLY A 218 0.84 -2.96 -30.27
C GLY A 218 -0.63 -2.62 -30.04
N LYS A 219 -1.37 -2.53 -31.15
CA LYS A 219 -2.79 -2.17 -31.19
C LYS A 219 -3.58 -3.02 -32.21
N ASP A 220 -3.09 -4.23 -32.52
CA ASP A 220 -3.74 -5.15 -33.46
C ASP A 220 -4.89 -5.93 -32.81
N GLY A 221 -4.82 -6.11 -31.49
CA GLY A 221 -5.92 -6.65 -30.70
C GLY A 221 -5.84 -6.23 -29.24
N PRO A 222 -6.91 -6.51 -28.46
CA PRO A 222 -6.91 -6.26 -27.02
C PRO A 222 -5.82 -7.05 -26.30
N GLU A 223 -5.38 -8.20 -26.82
CA GLU A 223 -4.30 -9.00 -26.23
C GLU A 223 -2.91 -8.37 -26.33
N ASP A 224 -2.75 -7.31 -27.13
CA ASP A 224 -1.49 -6.55 -27.19
C ASP A 224 -1.39 -5.52 -26.06
N ARG A 225 -2.44 -5.39 -25.24
CA ARG A 225 -2.54 -4.44 -24.13
C ARG A 225 -2.28 -5.11 -22.79
N GLY A 226 -1.75 -4.32 -21.85
CA GLY A 226 -1.49 -4.73 -20.49
C GLY A 226 -2.74 -5.24 -19.75
N THR A 227 -2.53 -6.07 -18.73
CA THR A 227 -3.63 -6.76 -18.04
C THR A 227 -4.61 -5.82 -17.34
N SER A 228 -4.16 -4.67 -16.84
CA SER A 228 -5.03 -3.68 -16.19
C SER A 228 -5.87 -2.87 -17.17
N GLU A 229 -5.35 -2.58 -18.37
CA GLU A 229 -6.11 -1.89 -19.43
C GLU A 229 -7.26 -2.75 -19.96
N ARG A 230 -7.13 -4.08 -19.78
CA ARG A 230 -8.14 -5.08 -20.12
C ARG A 230 -9.06 -5.43 -18.94
N CYS A 231 -8.87 -4.79 -17.79
CA CYS A 231 -9.62 -5.06 -16.56
C CYS A 231 -9.54 -6.51 -16.07
N LEU A 232 -8.43 -7.21 -16.38
CA LEU A 232 -8.24 -8.60 -15.96
C LEU A 232 -7.65 -8.68 -14.56
N VAL A 233 -6.62 -7.87 -14.28
CA VAL A 233 -6.02 -7.76 -12.94
C VAL A 233 -5.58 -6.32 -12.69
N GLY A 234 -5.89 -5.82 -11.49
CA GLY A 234 -5.51 -4.47 -11.06
C GLY A 234 -4.02 -4.36 -10.75
N PHE A 235 -3.46 -3.15 -10.88
CA PHE A 235 -2.03 -2.91 -10.67
C PHE A 235 -1.56 -3.14 -9.22
N ASN A 236 -2.47 -3.13 -8.26
CA ASN A 236 -2.24 -3.41 -6.84
C ASN A 236 -3.17 -4.49 -6.27
N ALA A 237 -4.07 -5.06 -7.08
CA ALA A 237 -5.10 -5.98 -6.61
C ALA A 237 -4.55 -7.37 -6.21
N GLY A 238 -3.36 -7.72 -6.69
CA GLY A 238 -2.70 -8.98 -6.36
C GLY A 238 -3.46 -10.22 -6.89
N PRO A 239 -3.21 -11.40 -6.31
CA PRO A 239 -2.32 -11.66 -5.18
C PRO A 239 -0.84 -11.88 -5.59
N PRO A 240 0.15 -11.48 -4.77
CA PRO A 240 -0.01 -10.67 -3.56
C PRO A 240 -0.35 -9.21 -3.90
N PHE A 241 -1.16 -8.55 -3.09
CA PHE A 241 -1.43 -7.13 -3.29
C PHE A 241 -0.26 -6.27 -2.79
N GLN A 242 0.00 -5.16 -3.46
CA GLN A 242 1.17 -4.31 -3.23
C GLN A 242 0.75 -2.84 -3.16
N PRO A 243 1.30 -2.04 -2.22
CA PRO A 243 1.03 -0.60 -2.19
C PRO A 243 1.34 0.04 -3.55
N SER A 244 0.43 0.87 -4.04
CA SER A 244 0.55 1.60 -5.30
C SER A 244 -0.11 2.97 -5.21
N LEU A 245 -0.34 3.62 -6.35
CA LEU A 245 -0.72 5.03 -6.43
C LEU A 245 -2.07 5.35 -5.77
N TYR A 246 -3.09 4.49 -5.87
CA TYR A 246 -4.43 4.75 -5.36
C TYR A 246 -5.27 3.47 -5.23
N ASN A 247 -6.46 3.59 -4.63
CA ASN A 247 -7.38 2.48 -4.38
C ASN A 247 -6.71 1.34 -3.62
N ASN A 248 -5.87 1.68 -2.64
CA ASN A 248 -5.16 0.69 -1.83
C ASN A 248 -6.05 0.16 -0.69
N ASN A 249 -7.33 -0.13 -0.97
CA ASN A 249 -8.26 -0.67 0.02
C ASN A 249 -8.65 -2.10 -0.33
N MET A 250 -8.85 -2.88 0.72
CA MET A 250 -9.43 -4.22 0.65
C MET A 250 -10.43 -4.40 1.79
N GLN A 251 -11.36 -5.34 1.65
CA GLN A 251 -12.33 -5.72 2.66
C GLN A 251 -12.20 -7.21 2.95
N ILE A 252 -12.03 -7.54 4.23
CA ILE A 252 -12.08 -8.92 4.72
C ILE A 252 -13.49 -9.19 5.23
N ILE A 253 -14.07 -10.28 4.74
CA ILE A 253 -15.34 -10.83 5.22
C ILE A 253 -15.05 -12.22 5.76
N GLN A 254 -15.40 -12.48 7.01
CA GLN A 254 -15.13 -13.76 7.66
C GLN A 254 -16.42 -14.56 7.85
N HIS A 255 -16.32 -15.85 7.57
CA HIS A 255 -17.33 -16.85 7.87
C HIS A 255 -16.62 -18.08 8.43
N ARG A 256 -17.35 -18.97 9.13
CA ARG A 256 -16.76 -20.21 9.67
C ARG A 256 -16.05 -21.06 8.61
N ASP A 257 -16.57 -21.07 7.39
CA ASP A 257 -16.15 -21.96 6.30
C ASP A 257 -15.37 -21.23 5.19
N ALA A 258 -15.28 -19.90 5.25
CA ALA A 258 -14.69 -19.09 4.18
C ALA A 258 -14.11 -17.76 4.69
N PHE A 259 -13.04 -17.32 4.05
CA PHE A 259 -12.41 -16.03 4.24
C PHE A 259 -12.37 -15.31 2.89
N VAL A 260 -13.11 -14.22 2.76
CA VAL A 260 -13.19 -13.49 1.49
C VAL A 260 -12.32 -12.26 1.57
N ILE A 261 -11.45 -12.10 0.57
CA ILE A 261 -10.60 -10.94 0.36
C ILE A 261 -11.15 -10.22 -0.87
N MET A 262 -11.78 -9.07 -0.65
CA MET A 262 -12.31 -8.21 -1.72
C MET A 262 -11.38 -7.01 -1.90
N THR A 263 -10.74 -6.86 -3.05
CA THR A 263 -9.91 -5.67 -3.34
C THR A 263 -10.74 -4.59 -4.03
N GLU A 264 -10.49 -3.32 -3.70
CA GLU A 264 -11.18 -2.20 -4.35
C GLU A 264 -10.76 -2.04 -5.81
N MET A 265 -9.50 -2.29 -6.15
CA MET A 265 -9.05 -2.24 -7.54
C MET A 265 -9.53 -3.48 -8.29
N VAL A 266 -10.31 -3.30 -9.37
CA VAL A 266 -10.89 -4.36 -10.23
C VAL A 266 -12.00 -5.20 -9.57
N HIS A 267 -12.35 -4.97 -8.31
CA HIS A 267 -13.46 -5.63 -7.60
C HIS A 267 -13.40 -7.16 -7.55
N ASP A 268 -12.19 -7.74 -7.48
CA ASP A 268 -12.06 -9.19 -7.38
C ASP A 268 -12.39 -9.68 -5.97
N ALA A 269 -13.32 -10.64 -5.91
CA ALA A 269 -13.78 -11.29 -4.68
C ALA A 269 -13.09 -12.65 -4.54
N ARG A 270 -11.89 -12.68 -3.96
CA ARG A 270 -11.17 -13.94 -3.76
C ARG A 270 -11.72 -14.68 -2.54
N ILE A 271 -12.45 -15.75 -2.80
CA ILE A 271 -13.01 -16.64 -1.77
C ILE A 271 -11.95 -17.68 -1.40
N VAL A 272 -11.48 -17.64 -0.16
CA VAL A 272 -10.55 -18.61 0.42
C VAL A 272 -11.34 -19.61 1.27
N PRO A 273 -11.51 -20.86 0.85
CA PRO A 273 -12.17 -21.89 1.66
C PRO A 273 -11.34 -22.22 2.91
N LEU A 274 -12.03 -22.39 4.05
CA LEU A 274 -11.46 -22.83 5.34
C LEU A 274 -11.86 -24.27 5.69
N ILE A 275 -12.40 -24.97 4.70
CA ILE A 275 -12.87 -26.34 4.77
C ILE A 275 -11.97 -27.24 3.94
N GLU A 276 -12.06 -28.54 4.18
CA GLU A 276 -11.39 -29.51 3.33
C GLU A 276 -11.88 -29.37 1.88
N LYS A 277 -10.94 -29.23 0.96
CA LYS A 277 -11.16 -29.04 -0.46
C LYS A 277 -10.20 -29.93 -1.22
N ALA A 278 -10.71 -30.65 -2.21
CA ALA A 278 -9.86 -31.42 -3.11
C ALA A 278 -8.94 -30.47 -3.87
N GLU A 279 -7.66 -30.84 -3.99
CA GLU A 279 -6.72 -30.06 -4.78
C GLU A 279 -7.18 -29.99 -6.23
N LEU A 280 -7.08 -28.79 -6.81
CA LEU A 280 -7.36 -28.57 -8.21
C LEU A 280 -6.30 -29.26 -9.07
N SER A 281 -6.70 -29.88 -10.19
CA SER A 281 -5.75 -30.45 -11.15
C SER A 281 -4.78 -29.36 -11.66
N ASP A 282 -3.52 -29.73 -11.86
CA ASP A 282 -2.49 -28.86 -12.42
C ASP A 282 -2.80 -28.38 -13.86
N ASP A 283 -3.78 -28.98 -14.53
CA ASP A 283 -4.26 -28.53 -15.85
C ASP A 283 -5.23 -27.34 -15.76
N ILE A 284 -5.81 -27.08 -14.58
CA ILE A 284 -6.76 -25.98 -14.37
C ILE A 284 -6.01 -24.83 -13.71
N ARG A 285 -5.98 -23.68 -14.40
CA ARG A 285 -5.24 -22.48 -13.96
C ARG A 285 -6.13 -21.25 -13.90
N LEU A 286 -5.91 -20.42 -12.88
CA LEU A 286 -6.77 -19.28 -12.53
C LEU A 286 -5.96 -17.98 -12.50
N TRP A 287 -6.63 -16.84 -12.67
CA TRP A 287 -5.99 -15.51 -12.56
C TRP A 287 -5.44 -15.25 -11.16
N SER A 288 -6.30 -15.38 -10.15
CA SER A 288 -5.95 -15.17 -8.74
C SER A 288 -5.44 -16.45 -8.04
N GLY A 289 -5.20 -17.52 -8.82
CA GLY A 289 -4.83 -18.84 -8.32
C GLY A 289 -5.94 -19.56 -7.55
N ASP A 290 -5.64 -20.76 -7.06
CA ASP A 290 -6.49 -21.58 -6.22
C ASP A 290 -6.04 -21.49 -4.76
N SER A 291 -6.82 -20.79 -3.93
CA SER A 291 -6.50 -20.54 -2.52
C SER A 291 -7.15 -21.56 -1.57
N ILE A 292 -6.46 -21.89 -0.48
CA ILE A 292 -6.95 -22.62 0.69
C ILE A 292 -6.44 -21.91 1.95
N GLY A 293 -7.28 -21.76 2.97
CA GLY A 293 -6.95 -21.06 4.20
C GLY A 293 -7.08 -21.92 5.45
N TYR A 294 -6.31 -21.57 6.48
CA TYR A 294 -6.38 -22.18 7.81
C TYR A 294 -5.82 -21.22 8.88
N TRP A 295 -6.13 -21.48 10.15
CA TRP A 295 -5.68 -20.65 11.27
C TRP A 295 -4.47 -21.25 11.97
N GLU A 296 -3.44 -20.41 12.19
CA GLU A 296 -2.31 -20.70 13.08
C GLU A 296 -2.39 -19.74 14.29
N GLY A 297 -3.08 -20.16 15.35
CA GLY A 297 -3.40 -19.27 16.48
C GLY A 297 -4.28 -18.10 16.03
N ASP A 298 -3.76 -16.87 16.09
CA ASP A 298 -4.47 -15.63 15.73
C ASP A 298 -4.18 -15.17 14.30
N THR A 299 -3.46 -15.98 13.53
CA THR A 299 -3.03 -15.67 12.17
C THR A 299 -3.86 -16.48 11.17
N MET A 300 -4.52 -15.79 10.24
CA MET A 300 -5.10 -16.45 9.07
C MET A 300 -3.98 -16.69 8.05
N VAL A 301 -3.73 -17.95 7.70
CA VAL A 301 -2.77 -18.35 6.68
C VAL A 301 -3.52 -18.78 5.42
N VAL A 302 -3.16 -18.21 4.29
CA VAL A 302 -3.72 -18.52 2.97
C VAL A 302 -2.60 -19.05 2.08
N LYS A 303 -2.77 -20.25 1.53
CA LYS A 303 -1.86 -20.83 0.54
C LYS A 303 -2.55 -20.83 -0.82
N THR A 304 -1.85 -20.36 -1.84
CA THR A 304 -2.38 -20.23 -3.20
C THR A 304 -1.39 -20.81 -4.21
N LYS A 305 -1.92 -21.62 -5.14
CA LYS A 305 -1.19 -22.21 -6.28
C LYS A 305 -2.03 -22.16 -7.56
N ASN A 306 -1.66 -22.88 -8.62
CA ASN A 306 -2.45 -22.99 -9.87
C ASN A 306 -2.72 -21.65 -10.59
N PHE A 307 -1.75 -20.73 -10.61
CA PHE A 307 -1.85 -19.51 -11.40
C PHE A 307 -1.69 -19.77 -12.90
N ASN A 308 -2.27 -18.92 -13.74
CA ASN A 308 -2.32 -19.08 -15.19
C ASN A 308 -1.06 -18.71 -15.97
N GLY A 309 -0.01 -18.21 -15.32
CA GLY A 309 1.22 -17.79 -16.00
C GLY A 309 1.06 -16.53 -16.85
N MET A 310 -0.05 -15.80 -16.74
CA MET A 310 -0.35 -14.58 -17.52
C MET A 310 0.08 -13.29 -16.80
N GLN A 311 0.69 -13.41 -15.62
CA GLN A 311 1.29 -12.31 -14.88
C GLN A 311 2.74 -12.62 -14.55
N ALA A 312 3.50 -11.59 -14.17
CA ALA A 312 4.80 -11.77 -13.54
C ALA A 312 4.68 -12.65 -12.29
N SER A 313 5.74 -13.37 -11.95
CA SER A 313 5.83 -14.10 -10.68
C SER A 313 5.77 -13.12 -9.51
N PHE A 314 6.68 -12.15 -9.53
CA PHE A 314 6.63 -11.02 -8.61
C PHE A 314 7.34 -9.83 -9.26
N GLN A 315 6.85 -8.61 -9.02
CA GLN A 315 7.40 -7.41 -9.64
C GLN A 315 7.52 -7.58 -11.17
N SER A 316 8.67 -7.28 -11.78
CA SER A 316 8.84 -7.28 -13.24
C SER A 316 9.56 -8.53 -13.79
N ARG A 317 9.43 -9.70 -13.14
CA ARG A 317 10.20 -10.91 -13.50
C ARG A 317 9.34 -12.16 -13.66
N GLY A 318 9.77 -12.99 -14.62
CA GLY A 318 9.27 -14.35 -14.78
C GLY A 318 7.79 -14.41 -15.14
N ASN A 319 7.16 -15.53 -14.80
CA ASN A 319 5.71 -15.67 -14.87
C ASN A 319 5.22 -16.46 -13.65
N ASN A 320 3.97 -16.27 -13.26
CA ASN A 320 3.46 -16.89 -12.03
C ASN A 320 3.03 -18.36 -12.16
N HIS A 321 3.26 -19.05 -13.29
CA HIS A 321 2.72 -20.39 -13.52
C HIS A 321 3.10 -21.41 -12.43
N ASP A 322 4.37 -21.38 -12.01
CA ASP A 322 4.92 -22.28 -10.99
C ASP A 322 5.02 -21.60 -9.61
N MET A 323 4.39 -20.43 -9.45
CA MET A 323 4.40 -19.69 -8.20
C MET A 323 3.54 -20.37 -7.14
N MET A 324 4.13 -20.53 -5.96
CA MET A 324 3.43 -20.84 -4.72
C MET A 324 3.43 -19.58 -3.85
N LEU A 325 2.25 -19.14 -3.44
CA LEU A 325 2.08 -17.95 -2.61
C LEU A 325 1.53 -18.35 -1.25
N THR A 326 2.23 -17.95 -0.18
CA THR A 326 1.73 -18.04 1.19
C THR A 326 1.50 -16.64 1.73
N GLU A 327 0.27 -16.34 2.12
CA GLU A 327 -0.13 -15.08 2.72
C GLU A 327 -0.53 -15.30 4.19
N LYS A 328 -0.24 -14.32 5.04
CA LYS A 328 -0.58 -14.34 6.47
C LYS A 328 -1.20 -13.00 6.85
N PHE A 329 -2.31 -13.06 7.58
CA PHE A 329 -3.01 -11.90 8.10
C PHE A 329 -3.06 -11.99 9.61
N THR A 330 -2.35 -11.06 10.27
CA THR A 330 -2.21 -11.06 11.74
C THR A 330 -2.64 -9.71 12.29
N ARG A 331 -3.60 -9.71 13.23
CA ARG A 331 -4.07 -8.47 13.84
C ARG A 331 -3.21 -8.06 15.03
N VAL A 332 -2.37 -7.04 14.84
CA VAL A 332 -1.34 -6.65 15.81
C VAL A 332 -1.74 -5.47 16.71
N SER A 333 -2.78 -4.74 16.33
CA SER A 333 -3.39 -3.67 17.16
C SER A 333 -4.88 -3.51 16.84
N TYR A 334 -5.57 -2.59 17.51
CA TYR A 334 -6.96 -2.25 17.22
C TYR A 334 -7.20 -1.71 15.81
N ASP A 335 -6.17 -1.22 15.13
CA ASP A 335 -6.25 -0.53 13.85
C ASP A 335 -5.23 -1.02 12.83
N VAL A 336 -4.43 -2.05 13.15
CA VAL A 336 -3.43 -2.62 12.22
C VAL A 336 -3.62 -4.12 12.04
N VAL A 337 -3.57 -4.56 10.78
CA VAL A 337 -3.34 -5.95 10.38
C VAL A 337 -2.02 -5.99 9.60
N ASN A 338 -1.09 -6.83 10.05
CA ASN A 338 0.09 -7.14 9.24
C ASN A 338 -0.31 -8.16 8.19
N TYR A 339 -0.20 -7.77 6.92
CA TYR A 339 -0.24 -8.67 5.79
C TYR A 339 1.19 -9.08 5.45
N GLU A 340 1.51 -10.35 5.64
CA GLU A 340 2.79 -10.92 5.23
C GLU A 340 2.54 -11.82 4.03
N PHE A 341 3.44 -11.80 3.05
CA PHE A 341 3.38 -12.76 1.97
C PHE A 341 4.76 -13.33 1.67
N THR A 342 4.78 -14.56 1.19
CA THR A 342 5.97 -15.26 0.72
C THR A 342 5.70 -15.84 -0.66
N VAL A 343 6.51 -15.42 -1.63
CA VAL A 343 6.52 -15.92 -2.99
C VAL A 343 7.62 -16.97 -3.10
N GLU A 344 7.24 -18.17 -3.48
CA GLU A 344 8.14 -19.28 -3.81
C GLU A 344 7.95 -19.64 -5.28
N ASP A 345 8.91 -19.27 -6.11
CA ASP A 345 8.93 -19.60 -7.54
C ASP A 345 10.38 -19.86 -7.97
N PRO A 346 10.86 -21.10 -7.85
CA PRO A 346 12.23 -21.46 -8.22
C PRO A 346 12.47 -21.40 -9.74
N SER A 347 11.41 -21.29 -10.56
CA SER A 347 11.55 -21.06 -12.00
C SER A 347 11.97 -19.62 -12.27
N THR A 348 11.56 -18.66 -11.43
CA THR A 348 11.83 -17.23 -11.60
C THR A 348 13.00 -16.74 -10.74
N TYR A 349 13.09 -17.14 -9.48
CA TYR A 349 14.01 -16.59 -8.48
C TYR A 349 14.89 -17.67 -7.85
N THR A 350 16.13 -17.32 -7.52
CA THR A 350 17.06 -18.25 -6.86
C THR A 350 16.67 -18.57 -5.41
N GLU A 351 15.85 -17.72 -4.79
CA GLU A 351 15.39 -17.86 -3.41
C GLU A 351 13.95 -17.34 -3.29
N LYS A 352 13.26 -17.73 -2.21
CA LYS A 352 11.94 -17.18 -1.87
C LYS A 352 12.04 -15.69 -1.53
N ILE A 353 10.90 -15.00 -1.66
CA ILE A 353 10.77 -13.58 -1.31
C ILE A 353 9.69 -13.45 -0.26
N SER A 354 10.00 -12.87 0.89
CA SER A 354 9.01 -12.56 1.92
C SER A 354 8.93 -11.05 2.15
N ALA A 355 7.71 -10.53 2.28
CA ALA A 355 7.46 -9.13 2.55
C ALA A 355 6.33 -8.93 3.56
N ILE A 356 6.35 -7.78 4.24
CA ILE A 356 5.36 -7.38 5.23
C ILE A 356 4.80 -6.01 4.83
N VAL A 357 3.49 -5.94 4.62
CA VAL A 357 2.72 -4.73 4.33
C VAL A 357 1.73 -4.51 5.47
N PRO A 358 2.00 -3.58 6.39
CA PRO A 358 1.02 -3.19 7.40
C PRO A 358 -0.20 -2.55 6.74
N MET A 359 -1.39 -2.93 7.18
CA MET A 359 -2.65 -2.38 6.71
C MET A 359 -3.37 -1.68 7.86
N SER A 360 -3.88 -0.48 7.59
CA SER A 360 -4.57 0.35 8.57
C SER A 360 -6.08 0.24 8.43
N LYS A 361 -6.81 0.22 9.55
CA LYS A 361 -8.27 0.12 9.54
C LYS A 361 -8.89 1.38 8.94
N VAL A 362 -9.85 1.21 8.04
CA VAL A 362 -10.63 2.30 7.45
C VAL A 362 -12.03 2.30 8.05
N ALA A 363 -12.46 3.45 8.55
CA ALA A 363 -13.83 3.68 8.98
C ALA A 363 -14.74 4.01 7.78
N GLY A 364 -14.93 3.04 6.89
CA GLY A 364 -15.65 3.22 5.64
C GLY A 364 -16.03 1.91 4.97
N GLN A 365 -16.65 2.03 3.79
CA GLN A 365 -16.97 0.91 2.90
C GLN A 365 -16.04 0.94 1.69
N ILE A 366 -15.90 -0.20 1.02
CA ILE A 366 -15.31 -0.23 -0.32
C ILE A 366 -16.27 0.40 -1.32
N TYR A 367 -15.75 1.25 -2.19
CA TYR A 367 -16.48 1.80 -3.32
C TYR A 367 -16.30 0.93 -4.56
N GLU A 368 -17.21 1.08 -5.52
CA GLU A 368 -17.14 0.46 -6.84
C GLU A 368 -16.00 1.04 -7.69
N TYR A 369 -15.32 0.18 -8.46
CA TYR A 369 -14.27 0.47 -9.43
C TYR A 369 -14.78 -0.12 -10.73
N ALA A 370 -15.54 0.73 -11.40
CA ALA A 370 -16.17 0.48 -12.68
C ALA A 370 -15.13 0.39 -13.81
N CYS A 371 -14.32 -0.67 -13.85
CA CYS A 371 -13.25 -0.80 -14.83
C CYS A 371 -13.78 -0.94 -16.26
N HIS A 372 -14.90 -1.64 -16.45
CA HIS A 372 -15.49 -1.86 -17.77
C HIS A 372 -16.58 -0.84 -18.08
N GLU A 373 -17.30 -0.37 -17.08
CA GLU A 373 -18.49 0.46 -17.21
C GLU A 373 -18.08 1.89 -17.63
N GLY A 374 -18.28 2.21 -18.91
CA GLY A 374 -17.87 3.49 -19.47
C GLY A 374 -16.39 3.55 -19.91
N ASN A 375 -15.66 2.42 -19.85
CA ASN A 375 -14.31 2.34 -20.39
C ASN A 375 -14.32 2.15 -21.91
N TYR A 376 -14.26 3.28 -22.62
CA TYR A 376 -14.10 3.32 -24.07
C TYR A 376 -12.62 3.33 -24.50
N GLY A 377 -11.67 3.31 -23.56
CA GLY A 377 -10.25 3.45 -23.82
C GLY A 377 -9.73 2.38 -24.77
N MET A 378 -10.06 1.11 -24.48
CA MET A 378 -9.66 -0.02 -25.33
C MET A 378 -10.20 0.13 -26.77
N ILE A 379 -11.50 0.40 -26.91
CA ILE A 379 -12.15 0.55 -28.22
C ILE A 379 -11.55 1.73 -28.99
N ASN A 380 -11.33 2.86 -28.32
CA ASN A 380 -10.80 4.07 -28.93
C ASN A 380 -9.35 3.89 -29.37
N THR A 381 -8.52 3.22 -28.57
CA THR A 381 -7.12 2.91 -28.92
C THR A 381 -7.05 2.06 -30.18
N LEU A 382 -7.83 0.97 -30.24
CA LEU A 382 -7.85 0.08 -31.41
C LEU A 382 -8.44 0.76 -32.64
N ARG A 383 -9.54 1.51 -32.49
CA ARG A 383 -10.14 2.28 -33.60
C ARG A 383 -9.20 3.37 -34.11
N GLY A 384 -8.48 4.05 -33.21
CA GLY A 384 -7.47 5.04 -33.56
C GLY A 384 -6.40 4.45 -34.46
N ALA A 385 -5.85 3.29 -34.09
CA ALA A 385 -4.86 2.58 -34.90
C ALA A 385 -5.39 2.23 -36.30
N ARG A 386 -6.63 1.73 -36.42
CA ARG A 386 -7.23 1.43 -37.73
C ARG A 386 -7.47 2.68 -38.59
N MET A 387 -7.70 3.83 -37.94
CA MET A 387 -7.82 5.11 -38.65
C MET A 387 -6.47 5.64 -39.13
N GLU A 388 -5.40 5.46 -38.35
CA GLU A 388 -4.03 5.76 -38.76
C GLU A 388 -3.63 4.93 -39.99
N GLU A 389 -3.83 3.62 -39.94
CA GLU A 389 -3.55 2.71 -41.08
C GLU A 389 -4.30 3.10 -42.36
N ARG A 390 -5.57 3.47 -42.21
CA ARG A 390 -6.39 3.95 -43.34
C ARG A 390 -5.79 5.22 -43.94
N ARG A 391 -5.44 6.20 -43.10
CA ARG A 391 -4.86 7.48 -43.55
C ARG A 391 -3.54 7.28 -44.27
N GLU A 392 -2.68 6.40 -43.75
CA GLU A 392 -1.43 6.00 -44.39
C GLU A 392 -1.67 5.36 -45.76
N ALA A 393 -2.62 4.42 -45.85
CA ALA A 393 -2.98 3.77 -47.12
C ALA A 393 -3.58 4.75 -48.16
N GLU A 394 -4.29 5.78 -47.70
CA GLU A 394 -4.89 6.83 -48.52
C GLU A 394 -3.91 7.99 -48.83
N GLY A 395 -2.71 7.99 -48.24
CA GLY A 395 -1.70 9.05 -48.42
C GLY A 395 -2.07 10.38 -47.75
N ILE A 396 -2.94 10.36 -46.74
CA ILE A 396 -3.39 11.53 -45.99
C ILE A 396 -2.53 11.64 -44.72
N ASN A 397 -1.55 12.55 -44.71
CA ASN A 397 -0.77 12.87 -43.51
C ASN A 397 -1.53 13.83 -42.57
#